data_AF-A0A957HIB2-F1
#
_entry.id   AF-A0A957HIB2-F1
#
_cell.length_a   1.000
_cell.length_b   1.000
_cell.length_c   1.000
_cell.angle_alpha   90.00
_cell.angle_beta   90.00
_cell.angle_gamma   90.00
#
_symmetry.space_group_name_H-M   'P 1'
#
loop_
_entity.id
_entity.type
_entity.pdbx_description
1 polymer ?
#
loop_
_entity_poly.entity_id
_entity_poly.type
_entity_poly.pdbx_seq_one_letter_code
_entity_poly.pdbx_strand_id
1 'polypeptide(L)'
;MTRLRGKLVAYWEQGWEGRIAFAFQPEDAKLPYFLQSGDHLAIFAEDGDVLWSGEIRWVRRRFWERHQLDAGIWATHKQQGIAYGQWLAWFWHQPPLVASLEAKE
;
A
#
# COMPACT_ATOMS: atom_id res chain seq x y z
N MET A 1 -12.89 -16.99 -0.37
CA MET A 1 -12.06 -15.80 -0.13
C MET A 1 -12.18 -15.40 1.33
N THR A 2 -11.07 -15.43 2.07
CA THR A 2 -11.02 -15.04 3.47
C THR A 2 -10.67 -13.56 3.56
N ARG A 3 -11.52 -12.76 4.22
CA ARG A 3 -11.26 -11.35 4.47
C ARG A 3 -10.43 -11.20 5.74
N LEU A 4 -9.24 -10.67 5.62
CA LEU A 4 -8.32 -10.39 6.72
C LEU A 4 -8.50 -8.95 7.19
N ARG A 5 -8.36 -8.72 8.50
CA ARG A 5 -8.27 -7.38 9.11
C ARG A 5 -6.84 -7.11 9.55
N GLY A 6 -6.42 -5.86 9.43
CA GLY A 6 -5.03 -5.47 9.65
C GLY A 6 -4.79 -3.99 9.46
N LYS A 7 -3.52 -3.65 9.24
CA LYS A 7 -3.05 -2.28 9.06
C LYS A 7 -2.26 -2.15 7.77
N LEU A 8 -2.32 -0.97 7.15
CA LEU A 8 -1.40 -0.64 6.06
C LEU A 8 -0.01 -0.36 6.61
N VAL A 9 1.00 -0.88 5.93
CA VAL A 9 2.41 -0.65 6.29
C VAL A 9 3.25 -0.46 5.04
N ALA A 10 4.06 0.59 5.05
CA ALA A 10 5.17 0.72 4.12
C ALA A 10 6.35 -0.12 4.61
N TYR A 11 6.72 -1.16 3.85
CA TYR A 11 7.96 -1.88 4.09
C TYR A 11 9.07 -1.26 3.24
N TRP A 12 10.20 -0.94 3.87
CA TRP A 12 11.38 -0.40 3.20
C TRP A 12 12.60 -1.29 3.46
N GLU A 13 13.36 -1.59 2.41
CA GLU A 13 14.68 -2.20 2.56
C GLU A 13 15.75 -1.12 2.39
N GLN A 14 16.61 -0.97 3.40
CA GLN A 14 17.81 -0.14 3.32
C GLN A 14 18.90 -0.88 2.53
N GLY A 15 18.72 -0.96 1.20
CA GLY A 15 19.78 -1.29 0.25
C GLY A 15 20.36 -0.04 -0.42
N TRP A 16 21.25 -0.22 -1.41
CA TRP A 16 21.84 0.88 -2.20
C TRP A 16 20.81 1.68 -3.02
N GLU A 17 19.67 1.07 -3.33
CA GLU A 17 18.53 1.73 -3.97
C GLU A 17 17.31 1.47 -3.06
N GLY A 18 16.94 2.45 -2.22
CA GLY A 18 15.83 2.29 -1.27
C GLY A 18 14.53 1.92 -1.99
N ARG A 19 14.04 0.70 -1.76
CA ARG A 19 12.81 0.18 -2.37
C ARG A 19 11.69 0.16 -1.34
N ILE A 20 10.52 0.65 -1.75
CA ILE A 20 9.28 0.51 -1.00
C ILE A 20 8.49 -0.66 -1.54
N ALA A 21 7.99 -1.50 -0.63
CA ALA A 21 6.93 -2.43 -0.89
C ALA A 21 5.67 -2.03 -0.10
N PHE A 22 4.55 -1.94 -0.80
CA PHE A 22 3.24 -1.70 -0.20
C PHE A 22 2.73 -2.99 0.42
N ALA A 23 2.55 -2.98 1.73
CA ALA A 23 2.19 -4.17 2.46
C ALA A 23 1.00 -3.94 3.42
N PHE A 24 0.38 -5.05 3.77
CA PHE A 24 -0.70 -5.17 4.72
C PHE A 24 -0.20 -6.03 5.87
N GLN A 25 -0.36 -5.59 7.10
CA GLN A 25 -0.02 -6.34 8.29
C GLN A 25 -1.30 -6.90 8.90
N PRO A 26 -1.62 -8.19 8.71
CA PRO A 26 -2.75 -8.83 9.37
C PRO A 26 -2.60 -8.79 10.89
N GLU A 27 -3.71 -8.70 11.62
CA GLU A 27 -3.73 -8.69 13.09
C GLU A 27 -3.11 -9.98 13.67
N ASP A 28 -3.36 -11.12 13.03
CA ASP A 28 -2.94 -12.45 13.52
C ASP A 28 -1.69 -13.02 12.82
N ALA A 29 -0.99 -12.22 12.00
CA ALA A 29 0.17 -12.70 11.25
C ALA A 29 1.49 -12.11 11.78
N LYS A 30 2.55 -12.93 11.82
CA LYS A 30 3.89 -12.47 12.20
C LYS A 30 4.61 -11.68 11.10
N LEU A 31 4.20 -11.86 9.85
CA LEU A 31 4.83 -11.25 8.69
C LEU A 31 3.81 -10.42 7.92
N PRO A 32 4.25 -9.32 7.30
CA PRO A 32 3.40 -8.54 6.42
C PRO A 32 3.12 -9.30 5.12
N TYR A 33 1.91 -9.10 4.59
CA TYR A 33 1.50 -9.53 3.27
C TYR A 33 1.81 -8.42 2.26
N PHE A 34 2.59 -8.73 1.22
CA PHE A 34 2.87 -7.78 0.14
C PHE A 34 1.74 -7.78 -0.88
N LEU A 35 1.12 -6.62 -1.08
CA LEU A 35 -0.05 -6.46 -1.93
C LEU A 35 0.26 -6.76 -3.40
N GLN A 36 -0.62 -7.52 -4.06
CA GLN A 36 -0.49 -7.98 -5.43
C GLN A 36 -1.67 -7.50 -6.28
N SER A 37 -1.46 -7.45 -7.61
CA SER A 37 -2.57 -7.12 -8.52
C SER A 37 -3.65 -8.19 -8.45
N GLY A 38 -4.90 -7.78 -8.28
CA GLY A 38 -6.06 -8.65 -8.11
C GLY A 38 -6.50 -8.85 -6.66
N ASP A 39 -5.71 -8.41 -5.68
CA ASP A 39 -6.19 -8.33 -4.29
C ASP A 39 -7.27 -7.27 -4.16
N HIS A 40 -8.26 -7.50 -3.30
CA HIS A 40 -9.23 -6.46 -2.94
C HIS A 40 -8.88 -5.86 -1.57
N LEU A 41 -8.63 -4.56 -1.53
CA LEU A 41 -8.23 -3.85 -0.33
C LEU A 41 -9.26 -2.77 -0.01
N ALA A 42 -9.62 -2.63 1.26
CA ALA A 42 -10.38 -1.50 1.78
C ALA A 42 -9.56 -0.81 2.89
N ILE A 43 -9.49 0.51 2.84
CA ILE A 43 -8.72 1.36 3.74
C ILE A 43 -9.71 2.24 4.50
N PHE A 44 -9.55 2.28 5.82
CA PHE A 44 -10.46 2.99 6.71
C PHE A 44 -9.74 4.15 7.38
N ALA A 45 -10.46 5.26 7.54
CA ALA A 45 -10.08 6.36 8.41
C ALA A 45 -10.21 5.95 9.88
N GLU A 46 -9.71 6.80 10.78
CA GLU A 46 -9.72 6.51 12.23
C GLU A 46 -11.14 6.45 12.82
N ASP A 47 -12.08 7.18 12.23
CA ASP A 47 -13.51 7.15 12.55
C ASP A 47 -14.26 5.95 11.97
N GLY A 48 -13.59 5.14 11.13
CA GLY A 48 -14.14 3.97 10.48
C GLY A 48 -14.68 4.22 9.07
N ASP A 49 -14.62 5.45 8.56
CA ASP A 49 -15.09 5.76 7.20
C ASP A 49 -14.16 5.14 6.14
N VAL A 50 -14.75 4.75 5.01
CA VAL A 50 -13.99 4.16 3.90
C VAL A 50 -13.28 5.27 3.13
N LEU A 51 -11.95 5.32 3.24
CA LEU A 51 -11.09 6.21 2.45
C LEU A 51 -10.98 5.73 1.00
N TRP A 52 -10.85 4.42 0.83
CA TRP A 52 -10.76 3.78 -0.47
C TRP A 52 -11.10 2.30 -0.38
N SER A 53 -11.75 1.75 -1.40
CA SER A 53 -11.89 0.31 -1.56
C SER A 53 -11.86 -0.07 -3.03
N GLY A 54 -11.11 -1.12 -3.35
CA GLY A 54 -11.10 -1.66 -4.70
C GLY A 54 -10.03 -2.72 -4.91
N GLU A 55 -10.00 -3.19 -6.15
CA GLU A 55 -8.99 -4.14 -6.62
C GLU A 55 -7.65 -3.42 -6.86
N ILE A 56 -6.58 -4.02 -6.35
CA ILE A 56 -5.21 -3.57 -6.60
C ILE A 56 -4.86 -3.84 -8.06
N ARG A 57 -4.40 -2.80 -8.74
CA ARG A 57 -3.96 -2.80 -10.13
C ARG A 57 -2.65 -2.05 -10.22
N TRP A 58 -1.56 -2.79 -10.06
CA TRP A 58 -0.23 -2.23 -10.18
C TRP A 58 0.05 -1.84 -11.62
N VAL A 59 0.31 -0.56 -11.84
CA VAL A 59 0.82 -0.03 -13.11
C VAL A 59 2.22 0.49 -12.91
N ARG A 60 3.09 0.24 -13.91
CA ARG A 60 4.47 0.74 -13.89
C ARG A 60 4.47 2.26 -13.87
N ARG A 61 5.24 2.85 -12.96
CA ARG A 61 5.46 4.30 -12.93
C ARG A 61 6.28 4.71 -14.15
N ARG A 62 5.90 5.81 -14.79
CA ARG A 62 6.62 6.36 -15.94
C ARG A 62 7.87 7.12 -15.47
N PHE A 63 8.89 7.18 -16.31
CA PHE A 63 10.20 7.75 -15.96
C PHE A 63 10.12 9.22 -15.50
N TRP A 64 9.18 10.01 -16.02
CA TRP A 64 8.98 11.41 -15.62
C TRP A 64 8.18 11.60 -14.32
N GLU A 65 7.53 10.55 -13.81
CA GLU A 65 6.82 10.59 -12.52
C GLU A 65 7.78 10.39 -11.32
N ARG A 66 9.09 10.32 -11.60
CA ARG A 66 10.16 10.10 -10.62
C ARG A 66 10.47 11.34 -9.76
N HIS A 67 10.13 12.54 -10.20
CA HIS A 67 10.59 13.81 -9.61
C HIS A 67 9.62 14.49 -8.61
N GLN A 68 8.57 13.79 -8.16
CA GLN A 68 7.56 14.39 -7.25
C GLN A 68 7.66 13.89 -5.80
N LEU A 69 8.80 13.35 -5.37
CA LEU A 69 9.03 12.94 -3.99
C LEU A 69 10.34 13.48 -3.45
N ASP A 70 10.28 13.95 -2.20
CA ASP A 70 11.36 14.62 -1.48
C ASP A 70 12.39 13.64 -0.87
N ALA A 71 12.30 12.35 -1.22
CA ALA A 71 13.21 11.32 -0.74
C ALA A 71 13.49 10.32 -1.86
N GLY A 72 14.74 9.84 -1.95
CA GLY A 72 15.23 8.87 -2.92
C GLY A 72 14.67 7.45 -2.75
N ILE A 73 13.37 7.34 -2.44
CA ILE A 73 12.67 6.10 -2.14
C ILE A 73 11.77 5.74 -3.32
N TRP A 74 11.98 4.54 -3.86
CA TRP A 74 11.42 4.14 -5.15
C TRP A 74 10.43 2.98 -4.97
N ALA A 75 9.15 3.20 -5.27
CA ALA A 75 8.29 2.11 -5.75
C ALA A 75 8.27 2.15 -7.28
N THR A 76 8.50 1.01 -7.94
CA THR A 76 8.45 0.90 -9.41
C THR A 76 7.03 0.89 -9.96
N HIS A 77 6.05 0.65 -9.09
CA HIS A 77 4.64 0.53 -9.42
C HIS A 77 3.80 1.46 -8.54
N LYS A 78 2.61 1.81 -9.03
CA LYS A 78 1.58 2.54 -8.30
C LYS A 78 0.22 1.91 -8.53
N GLN A 79 -0.72 2.17 -7.63
CA GLN A 79 -2.10 1.77 -7.83
C GLN A 79 -2.74 2.59 -8.97
N GLN A 80 -3.37 1.91 -9.92
CA GLN A 80 -4.08 2.59 -11.00
C GLN A 80 -5.25 3.41 -10.44
N GLY A 81 -5.44 4.62 -10.98
CA GLY A 81 -6.57 5.48 -10.61
C GLY A 81 -6.40 6.24 -9.29
N ILE A 82 -5.26 6.09 -8.60
CA ILE A 82 -4.96 6.83 -7.36
C ILE A 82 -3.70 7.66 -7.56
N ALA A 83 -3.73 8.90 -7.09
CA ALA A 83 -2.55 9.75 -7.08
C ALA A 83 -1.45 9.11 -6.23
N TYR A 84 -0.23 9.03 -6.75
CA TYR A 84 0.85 8.30 -6.07
C TYR A 84 1.19 8.90 -4.69
N GLY A 85 1.13 10.23 -4.55
CA GLY A 85 1.31 10.90 -3.26
C GLY A 85 0.22 10.54 -2.25
N GLN A 86 -1.04 10.44 -2.68
CA GLN A 86 -2.15 9.99 -1.81
C GLN A 86 -1.96 8.52 -1.40
N TRP A 87 -1.59 7.66 -2.34
CA TRP A 87 -1.29 6.26 -2.07
C TRP A 87 -0.17 6.14 -1.03
N LEU A 88 0.94 6.87 -1.20
CA LEU A 88 2.02 6.91 -0.21
C LEU A 88 1.54 7.43 1.14
N ALA A 89 0.77 8.52 1.17
CA ALA A 89 0.28 9.10 2.43
C ALA A 89 -0.47 8.08 3.29
N TRP A 90 -1.28 7.20 2.69
CA TRP A 90 -1.97 6.15 3.42
C TRP A 90 -1.04 5.10 4.05
N PHE A 91 0.03 4.70 3.35
CA PHE A 91 0.98 3.69 3.86
C PHE A 91 2.00 4.24 4.86
N TRP A 92 2.20 5.56 4.89
CA TRP A 92 3.04 6.26 5.87
C TRP A 92 2.27 6.89 7.02
N HIS A 93 0.94 6.80 7.02
CA HIS A 93 0.10 7.38 8.06
C HIS A 93 0.51 6.89 9.46
N GLN A 94 0.52 7.80 10.43
CA GLN A 94 0.82 7.51 11.83
C GLN A 94 -0.34 8.05 12.68
N PRO A 95 -1.08 7.18 13.41
CA PRO A 95 -0.93 5.72 13.50
C PRO A 95 -1.30 4.99 12.19
N PRO A 96 -0.81 3.76 11.93
CA PRO A 96 -1.13 3.06 10.68
C PRO A 96 -2.63 2.85 10.48
N LEU A 97 -3.13 3.16 9.28
CA LEU A 97 -4.55 3.04 8.94
C LEU A 97 -5.02 1.59 9.01
N VAL A 98 -6.25 1.40 9.49
CA VAL A 98 -6.92 0.10 9.47
C VAL A 98 -7.28 -0.24 8.04
N ALA A 99 -7.13 -1.51 7.70
CA ALA A 99 -7.51 -2.03 6.40
C ALA A 99 -8.12 -3.42 6.50
N SER A 100 -8.83 -3.81 5.45
CA SER A 100 -9.25 -5.19 5.21
C SER A 100 -8.74 -5.65 3.85
N LEU A 101 -8.25 -6.89 3.79
CA LEU A 101 -7.69 -7.48 2.60
C LEU A 101 -8.41 -8.79 2.25
N GLU A 102 -8.82 -8.93 1.00
CA GLU A 102 -9.16 -10.21 0.39
C GLU A 102 -8.07 -10.53 -0.62
N ALA A 103 -7.15 -11.40 -0.22
CA ALA A 103 -6.04 -11.82 -1.05
C ALA A 103 -6.53 -12.71 -2.19
N LYS A 104 -5.94 -12.54 -3.38
CA LYS A 104 -6.16 -13.45 -4.50
C LYS A 104 -5.52 -14.82 -4.20
N GLU A 105 -6.24 -15.90 -4.51
CA GLU A 105 -5.72 -17.29 -4.47
C GLU A 105 -4.70 -17.56 -5.58
#